data_AF-A0A2T1KJ14-F1
#
_entry.id   AF-A0A2T1KJ14-F1
#
_cell.length_a   1.000
_cell.length_b   1.000
_cell.length_c   1.000
_cell.angle_alpha   90.00
_cell.angle_beta   90.00
_cell.angle_gamma   90.00
#
_symmetry.space_group_name_H-M   'P 1'
#
loop_
_entity.id
_entity.type
_entity.pdbx_description
1 polymer ?
#
loop_
_entity_poly.entity_id
_entity_poly.type
_entity_poly.pdbx_seq_one_letter_code
_entity_poly.pdbx_strand_id
1 'polypeptide(L)' 'MTFRIGITLVTALVLVGCSDNSNRGGVQELNPRISVDFTTFVKNEIKQTADNREAVNINRLEFSFNDQDNEQAFNNLF' A
#
# COMPACT_ATOMS: atom_id res chain seq x y z
N MET A 1 -50.00 -24.55 -38.23
CA MET A 1 -49.10 -24.95 -37.11
C MET A 1 -47.67 -24.84 -37.59
N THR A 2 -46.87 -23.95 -36.99
CA THR A 2 -45.49 -24.20 -36.50
C THR A 2 -44.89 -22.85 -36.08
N PHE A 3 -45.02 -22.56 -34.79
CA PHE A 3 -44.30 -21.51 -34.07
C PHE A 3 -42.83 -21.95 -33.97
N ARG A 4 -41.88 -21.15 -34.44
CA ARG A 4 -40.45 -21.40 -34.22
C ARG A 4 -39.87 -20.27 -33.37
N ILE A 5 -39.98 -20.46 -32.07
CA ILE A 5 -39.19 -19.74 -31.06
C ILE A 5 -37.74 -20.17 -31.26
N GLY A 6 -36.86 -19.22 -31.57
CA GLY A 6 -35.49 -19.47 -31.98
C GLY A 6 -34.49 -18.56 -31.31
N ILE A 7 -34.35 -18.74 -29.99
CA ILE A 7 -33.09 -18.66 -29.21
C ILE A 7 -32.39 -17.30 -29.17
N THR A 8 -32.69 -16.56 -28.10
CA THR A 8 -31.88 -15.46 -27.56
C THR A 8 -30.51 -15.98 -27.13
N LEU A 9 -29.45 -15.63 -27.85
CA LEU A 9 -28.07 -15.96 -27.47
C LEU A 9 -27.55 -14.90 -26.49
N VAL A 10 -27.83 -15.08 -25.20
CA VAL A 10 -27.17 -14.32 -24.12
C VAL A 10 -25.78 -14.91 -23.94
N THR A 11 -24.75 -14.26 -24.48
CA THR A 11 -23.35 -14.59 -24.20
C THR A 11 -23.03 -14.24 -22.75
N ALA A 12 -23.13 -15.23 -21.87
CA ALA A 12 -22.58 -15.20 -20.53
C ALA A 12 -21.05 -15.24 -20.65
N LEU A 13 -20.41 -14.07 -20.53
CA LEU A 13 -18.97 -13.95 -20.28
C LEU A 13 -18.70 -14.50 -18.87
N VAL A 14 -18.45 -15.81 -18.78
CA VAL A 14 -17.90 -16.42 -17.57
C VAL A 14 -16.43 -16.01 -17.52
N LEU A 15 -16.16 -14.91 -16.81
CA LEU A 15 -14.82 -14.61 -16.32
C LEU A 15 -14.44 -15.70 -15.31
N VAL A 16 -13.85 -16.78 -15.81
CA VAL A 16 -13.08 -17.73 -15.00
C VAL A 16 -11.88 -16.95 -14.48
N GLY A 17 -12.07 -16.23 -13.38
CA GLY A 17 -10.98 -15.62 -12.65
C GLY A 17 -10.07 -16.74 -12.17
N CYS A 18 -8.85 -16.77 -12.71
CA CYS A 18 -7.76 -17.58 -12.18
C CYS A 18 -7.58 -17.24 -10.70
N SER A 19 -8.02 -18.14 -9.81
CA SER A 19 -7.62 -18.15 -8.42
C SER A 19 -6.16 -18.56 -8.34
N ASP A 20 -5.27 -17.57 -8.32
CA ASP A 20 -3.86 -17.79 -8.02
C ASP A 20 -3.74 -18.20 -6.54
N ASN A 21 -3.58 -19.51 -6.32
CA ASN A 21 -3.30 -20.11 -5.04
C ASN A 21 -1.81 -19.91 -4.70
N SER A 22 -1.40 -18.68 -4.41
CA SER A 22 -0.06 -18.41 -3.91
C SER A 22 0.03 -18.78 -2.43
N ASN A 23 0.64 -19.94 -2.22
CA ASN A 23 1.12 -20.55 -0.99
C ASN A 23 1.38 -19.56 0.16
N ARG A 24 0.65 -19.71 1.28
CA ARG A 24 0.93 -19.06 2.58
C ARG A 24 2.24 -19.63 3.15
N GLY A 25 3.37 -19.11 2.68
CA GLY A 25 4.68 -19.29 3.31
C GLY A 25 4.79 -18.41 4.55
N GLY A 26 4.17 -18.85 5.64
CA GLY A 26 4.29 -18.22 6.94
C GLY A 26 5.70 -18.35 7.50
N VAL A 27 6.46 -17.26 7.43
CA VAL A 27 7.34 -16.84 8.52
C VAL A 27 7.07 -15.35 8.70
N GLN A 28 6.04 -15.04 9.48
CA GLN A 28 5.88 -13.70 10.03
C GLN A 28 7.09 -13.51 10.94
N GLU A 29 8.14 -12.89 10.41
CA GLU A 29 9.23 -12.37 11.22
C GLU A 29 8.55 -11.46 12.26
N LEU A 30 8.47 -11.90 13.51
CA LEU A 30 8.11 -11.04 14.65
C LEU A 30 9.28 -10.07 14.86
N ASN A 31 9.52 -9.21 13.87
CA ASN A 31 10.35 -8.05 14.04
C ASN A 31 9.40 -6.98 14.60
N PRO A 32 9.54 -6.58 15.87
CA PRO A 32 8.69 -5.52 16.43
C PRO A 32 8.91 -4.27 15.56
N ARG A 33 7.88 -3.91 14.79
CA ARG A 33 7.93 -2.69 13.99
C ARG A 33 8.00 -1.51 14.95
N ILE A 34 8.96 -0.64 14.72
CA ILE A 34 9.10 0.57 15.51
C ILE A 34 8.08 1.57 14.96
N SER A 35 7.13 1.97 15.79
CA SER A 35 6.18 3.03 15.42
C SER A 35 6.92 4.38 15.37
N VAL A 36 6.80 5.07 14.24
CA VAL A 36 7.45 6.36 13.99
C VAL A 36 6.42 7.33 13.44
N ASP A 37 6.41 8.55 13.97
CA ASP A 37 5.60 9.63 13.41
C ASP A 37 6.12 10.04 12.02
N PHE A 38 5.25 9.98 11.01
CA PHE A 38 5.63 10.22 9.62
C PHE A 38 6.15 11.65 9.40
N THR A 39 5.49 12.65 9.97
CA THR A 39 5.89 14.07 9.84
C THR A 39 7.29 14.29 10.41
N THR A 40 7.57 13.72 11.58
CA THR A 40 8.87 13.78 12.24
C THR A 40 9.94 13.07 11.40
N PHE A 41 9.63 11.90 10.85
CA PHE A 41 10.54 11.18 9.96
C PHE A 41 10.94 12.04 8.76
N VAL A 42 9.98 12.58 8.02
CA VAL A 42 10.25 13.44 6.84
C VAL A 42 11.06 14.68 7.21
N LYS A 43 10.72 15.36 8.32
CA LYS A 43 11.49 16.54 8.78
C LYS A 43 12.94 16.19 9.10
N ASN A 44 13.20 15.02 9.68
CA ASN A 44 14.55 14.58 9.99
C ASN A 44 15.34 14.25 8.72
N GLU A 45 14.71 13.57 7.77
CA GLU A 45 15.31 13.24 6.47
C GLU A 45 15.73 14.50 5.70
N ILE A 46 14.89 15.53 5.67
CA ILE A 46 15.17 16.81 5.00
C ILE A 46 16.27 17.62 5.71
N LYS A 47 16.39 17.51 7.03
CA LYS A 47 17.49 18.15 7.79
C LYS A 47 18.83 17.46 7.60
N GLN A 48 18.83 16.20 7.16
CA GLN A 48 20.02 15.36 7.04
C GLN A 48 20.22 14.91 5.59
N THR A 49 20.59 15.85 4.72
CA THR A 49 20.76 15.66 3.27
C THR A 49 22.21 15.42 2.84
N ALA A 50 23.09 15.05 3.77
CA ALA A 50 24.48 14.77 3.43
C ALA A 50 24.60 13.60 2.44
N ASP A 51 25.40 13.76 1.38
CA ASP A 51 25.54 12.75 0.30
C ASP A 51 26.12 11.41 0.78
N ASN A 52 26.79 11.41 1.94
CA ASN A 52 27.41 10.22 2.54
C ASN A 52 26.56 9.60 3.65
N ARG A 53 25.29 9.99 3.78
CA ARG A 53 24.42 9.46 4.83
C ARG A 53 23.99 8.02 4.52
N GLU A 54 24.02 7.18 5.54
CA GLU A 54 23.45 5.83 5.46
C GLU A 54 21.94 5.87 5.18
N ALA A 55 21.48 4.91 4.37
CA ALA A 55 20.08 4.75 4.04
C ALA A 55 19.29 4.23 5.24
N VAL A 56 18.11 4.79 5.48
CA VAL A 56 17.22 4.31 6.54
C VAL A 56 16.43 3.09 6.06
N ASN A 57 16.47 2.00 6.82
CA ASN A 57 15.67 0.81 6.54
C ASN A 57 14.21 1.00 6.96
N ILE A 58 13.38 1.47 6.04
CA ILE A 58 11.95 1.73 6.26
C ILE A 58 11.09 0.48 6.47
N ASN A 59 11.56 -0.70 6.06
CA ASN A 59 10.78 -1.94 6.18
C ASN A 59 10.58 -2.40 7.63
N ARG A 60 11.41 -1.89 8.55
CA ARG A 60 11.29 -2.14 9.99
C ARG A 60 10.46 -1.07 10.73
N LEU A 61 9.95 -0.08 10.00
CA LEU A 61 9.18 1.01 10.56
C LEU A 61 7.69 0.79 10.31
N GLU A 62 6.88 1.27 11.24
CA GLU A 62 5.45 1.46 11.07
C GLU A 62 5.14 2.93 11.25
N PHE A 63 4.57 3.57 10.22
CA PHE A 63 4.32 4.99 10.25
C PHE A 63 2.96 5.30 10.90
N SER A 64 2.97 6.19 11.89
CA SER A 64 1.76 6.86 12.36
C SER A 64 1.59 8.18 11.62
N PHE A 65 0.35 8.47 11.22
CA PHE A 65 -0.01 9.67 10.47
C PHE A 65 -0.82 10.60 11.38
N ASN A 66 -0.14 11.34 12.25
CA ASN A 66 -0.80 12.15 13.28
C ASN A 66 -1.22 13.56 12.78
N ASP A 67 -0.68 14.01 11.64
CA ASP A 67 -0.85 15.37 11.12
C ASP A 67 -1.69 15.44 9.83
N GLN A 68 -2.59 14.48 9.58
CA GLN A 68 -3.31 14.39 8.29
C GLN A 68 -4.13 15.64 7.95
N ASP A 69 -4.71 16.29 8.96
CA ASP A 69 -5.52 17.50 8.79
C ASP A 69 -4.73 18.79 9.09
N ASN A 70 -3.43 18.67 9.37
CA ASN A 70 -2.57 19.81 9.68
C ASN A 70 -1.84 20.28 8.41
N GLU A 71 -2.49 21.18 7.67
CA GLU A 71 -1.91 21.75 6.44
C GLU A 71 -0.55 22.44 6.66
N GLN A 72 -0.29 22.89 7.89
CA GLN A 72 0.93 23.62 8.25
C GLN A 72 2.01 22.69 8.82
N ALA A 73 1.82 21.36 8.78
CA ALA A 73 2.72 20.38 9.37
C ALA A 73 4.17 20.53 8.89
N PHE A 74 4.37 21.03 7.68
CA PHE A 74 5.69 21.17 7.06
C PHE A 74 6.17 22.63 6.92
N ASN A 75 5.43 23.63 7.39
CA ASN A 75 5.77 25.05 7.23
C ASN A 75 7.13 25.47 7.81
N ASN A 76 7.60 24.73 8.80
CA ASN A 76 8.88 25.03 9.45
C ASN A 76 10.05 24.34 8.75
N LEU A 77 9.80 23.75 7.57
CA LEU A 77 10.83 23.40 6.62
C LEU A 77 11.07 24.64 5.76
N PHE A 78 12.27 25.21 5.90
CA PHE A 78 12.81 26.36 5.15
C PHE A 78 12.41 27.75 5.66
#